data_AF-A0A533X4M7-F1
#
_entry.id   AF-A0A533X4M7-F1
#
_cell.length_a   1.000
_cell.length_b   1.000
_cell.length_c   1.000
_cell.angle_alpha   90.00
_cell.angle_beta   90.00
_cell.angle_gamma   90.00
#
_symmetry.space_group_name_H-M   'P 1'
#
loop_
_entity.id
_entity.type
_entity.pdbx_description
1 polymer ?
#
loop_
_entity_poly.entity_id
_entity_poly.type
_entity_poly.pdbx_seq_one_letter_code
_entity_poly.pdbx_strand_id
1 'polypeptide(L)'
;MTPDTVILGDNKPISEYRIGDEATGASGQVGVMQTFVREFEGNLVQITGRGMLPLLVTPEHPILTVERRVRGGKGTYSGRKVWKRAGDLTRAPPVKVRGRYTYPSGEHDCLLIPRVRGFVDLTSVTLDRYSTRRGLNIVRGRGENPPLHFPLTTETAWLLGVYTAEGWSTQGHDVYFAFGHDEDTLVRQVSMIAKSLGYSPRVKERETTTVVRFSSSILARALREWCGHLAPNKKIPDFILYHRDVDLLKAFIRGYLDGDGSESRDPRGPIHERADTTSKVLALQIQLAYARLGRFARISSGHRGGVSMIMGRSVKTNDVYDISVMTSKWKCKDVNIGSDFIAVPIRKISEVGYSGRVNNLETSDNTYLVSNAVVHNCSVEVGAAAGSRFDMERFGALEAFGSLRQCDLLIVMGTVTRKLAPRLKLIYDQMAEPKWTIAMGACAITGGLYFDSYNVLRGIDDIIPVDVYVPGCPPRAEALLQGLVLLQEKIRHSPSLKGA
;
A
#
# COMPACT_ATOMS: atom_id res chain seq x y z
N MET A 1 7.00 -11.91 -1.80
CA MET A 1 6.73 -11.12 -3.04
C MET A 1 8.01 -10.97 -3.84
N THR A 2 7.95 -10.76 -5.15
CA THR A 2 9.17 -10.58 -5.96
C THR A 2 9.91 -9.28 -5.62
N PRO A 3 11.25 -9.19 -5.80
CA PRO A 3 12.07 -8.06 -5.38
C PRO A 3 11.70 -6.70 -6.01
N ASP A 4 11.15 -6.74 -7.21
CA ASP A 4 10.75 -5.61 -8.04
C ASP A 4 9.35 -5.06 -7.70
N THR A 5 8.63 -5.70 -6.77
CA THR A 5 7.29 -5.27 -6.38
C THR A 5 7.34 -3.89 -5.73
N VAL A 6 6.74 -2.89 -6.37
CA VAL A 6 6.64 -1.52 -5.86
C VAL A 6 5.67 -1.47 -4.67
N ILE A 7 6.14 -0.90 -3.55
CA ILE A 7 5.33 -0.63 -2.36
C ILE A 7 5.20 0.89 -2.21
N LEU A 8 3.97 1.38 -1.98
CA LEU A 8 3.68 2.79 -1.73
C LEU A 8 4.15 3.22 -0.34
N GLY A 9 4.38 4.52 -0.15
CA GLY A 9 5.05 5.11 1.01
C GLY A 9 6.31 5.80 0.50
N ASP A 10 7.46 5.19 0.73
CA ASP A 10 8.73 5.59 0.10
C ASP A 10 8.77 5.31 -1.42
N ASN A 11 7.77 4.62 -1.96
CA ASN A 11 7.50 4.45 -3.39
C ASN A 11 8.65 3.75 -4.17
N LYS A 12 9.20 2.70 -3.59
CA LYS A 12 10.34 1.94 -4.15
C LYS A 12 10.05 0.43 -4.22
N PRO A 13 10.89 -0.37 -4.90
CA PRO A 13 10.78 -1.83 -4.86
C PRO A 13 10.93 -2.37 -3.45
N ILE A 14 10.18 -3.43 -3.10
CA ILE A 14 10.17 -4.06 -1.77
C ILE A 14 11.57 -4.49 -1.30
N SER A 15 12.46 -4.84 -2.24
CA SER A 15 13.85 -5.23 -1.93
C SER A 15 14.75 -4.06 -1.50
N GLU A 16 14.34 -2.82 -1.76
CA GLU A 16 15.07 -1.60 -1.38
C GLU A 16 14.61 -1.03 -0.04
N TYR A 17 13.52 -1.54 0.53
CA TYR A 17 13.06 -1.13 1.85
C TYR A 17 14.05 -1.54 2.95
N ARG A 18 14.13 -0.69 3.98
CA ARG A 18 14.97 -0.81 5.17
C ARG A 18 14.15 -0.42 6.40
N ILE A 19 14.64 -0.78 7.58
CA ILE A 19 14.04 -0.37 8.84
C ILE A 19 14.06 1.17 8.92
N GLY A 20 12.92 1.75 9.29
CA GLY A 20 12.74 3.20 9.39
C GLY A 20 12.18 3.86 8.13
N ASP A 21 12.11 3.15 7.00
CA ASP A 21 11.36 3.61 5.83
C ASP A 21 9.86 3.62 6.11
N GLU A 22 9.09 4.32 5.27
CA GLU A 22 7.63 4.36 5.40
C GLU A 22 6.95 3.59 4.27
N ALA A 23 5.98 2.76 4.62
CA ALA A 23 5.09 2.08 3.69
C ALA A 23 3.66 2.61 3.85
N THR A 24 2.79 2.35 2.89
CA THR A 24 1.33 2.57 3.05
C THR A 24 0.69 1.28 3.50
N GLY A 25 -0.05 1.33 4.61
CA GLY A 25 -0.86 0.24 5.18
C GLY A 25 -2.36 0.53 5.12
N ALA A 26 -3.15 -0.29 5.81
CA ALA A 26 -4.59 -0.13 5.90
C ALA A 26 -5.00 1.11 6.70
N SER A 27 -4.19 1.51 7.68
CA SER A 27 -4.47 2.66 8.55
C SER A 27 -3.94 4.00 8.02
N GLY A 28 -2.96 4.01 7.12
CA GLY A 28 -2.15 5.20 6.90
C GLY A 28 -0.79 4.93 6.27
N GLN A 29 0.07 5.93 6.37
CA GLN A 29 1.51 5.75 6.29
C GLN A 29 1.98 5.07 7.59
N VAL A 30 2.77 4.01 7.45
CA VAL A 30 3.19 3.12 8.53
C VAL A 30 4.70 2.91 8.44
N GLY A 31 5.38 2.88 9.58
CA GLY A 31 6.83 2.65 9.61
C GLY A 31 7.15 1.18 9.33
N VAL A 32 8.18 0.93 8.54
CA VAL A 32 8.76 -0.40 8.34
C VAL A 32 9.65 -0.74 9.53
N MET A 33 9.27 -1.81 10.24
CA MET A 33 9.92 -2.29 11.46
C MET A 33 10.93 -3.39 11.18
N GLN A 34 10.69 -4.20 10.14
CA GLN A 34 11.58 -5.28 9.74
C GLN A 34 11.40 -5.61 8.25
N THR A 35 12.45 -6.12 7.62
CA THR A 35 12.45 -6.60 6.24
C THR A 35 12.87 -8.06 6.19
N PHE A 36 12.16 -8.88 5.43
CA PHE A 36 12.45 -10.31 5.28
C PHE A 36 12.81 -10.64 3.85
N VAL A 37 13.79 -11.53 3.69
CA VAL A 37 14.21 -12.07 2.39
C VAL A 37 14.45 -13.56 2.56
N ARG A 38 13.89 -14.37 1.65
CA ARG A 38 14.17 -15.81 1.58
C ARG A 38 14.20 -16.29 0.14
N GLU A 39 14.90 -17.39 -0.12
CA GLU A 39 14.77 -18.09 -1.40
C GLU A 39 13.39 -18.77 -1.49
N PHE A 40 12.84 -18.80 -2.70
CA PHE A 40 11.59 -19.46 -3.02
C PHE A 40 11.70 -20.15 -4.37
N GLU A 41 11.25 -21.40 -4.39
CA GLU A 41 11.11 -22.21 -5.60
C GLU A 41 9.71 -22.79 -5.61
N GLY A 42 8.94 -22.48 -6.65
CA GLY A 42 7.56 -22.93 -6.79
C GLY A 42 6.70 -21.94 -7.57
N ASN A 43 5.38 -22.04 -7.40
CA ASN A 43 4.43 -21.17 -8.08
C ASN A 43 4.05 -19.98 -7.21
N LEU A 44 4.23 -18.77 -7.74
CA LEU A 44 3.61 -17.57 -7.20
C LEU A 44 2.15 -17.48 -7.65
N VAL A 45 1.31 -16.91 -6.81
CA VAL A 45 -0.09 -16.64 -7.13
C VAL A 45 -0.22 -15.20 -7.62
N GLN A 46 -0.63 -15.05 -8.87
CA GLN A 46 -0.96 -13.77 -9.48
C GLN A 46 -2.46 -13.51 -9.36
N ILE A 47 -2.84 -12.49 -8.60
CA ILE A 47 -4.24 -12.13 -8.38
C ILE A 47 -4.50 -10.76 -9.00
N THR A 48 -5.57 -10.65 -9.78
CA THR A 48 -5.97 -9.40 -10.43
C THR A 48 -7.38 -9.04 -10.01
N GLY A 49 -7.52 -7.99 -9.19
CA GLY A 49 -8.80 -7.36 -8.90
C GLY A 49 -9.34 -6.63 -10.14
N ARG A 50 -10.67 -6.46 -10.22
CA ARG A 50 -11.28 -5.71 -11.33
C ARG A 50 -10.85 -4.24 -11.30
N GLY A 51 -9.97 -3.85 -12.20
CA GLY A 51 -9.44 -2.48 -12.29
C GLY A 51 -8.29 -2.19 -11.34
N MET A 52 -7.64 -3.24 -10.84
CA MET A 52 -6.38 -3.17 -10.10
C MET A 52 -5.27 -3.75 -10.97
N LEU A 53 -4.04 -3.27 -10.75
CA LEU A 53 -2.86 -3.95 -11.24
C LEU A 53 -2.72 -5.31 -10.55
N PRO A 54 -2.13 -6.33 -11.21
CA PRO A 54 -1.93 -7.63 -10.59
C PRO A 54 -1.02 -7.50 -9.36
N LEU A 55 -1.33 -8.27 -8.32
CA LEU A 55 -0.40 -8.59 -7.24
C LEU A 55 0.21 -9.96 -7.51
N LEU A 56 1.50 -10.12 -7.20
CA LEU A 56 2.24 -11.36 -7.36
C LEU A 56 2.87 -11.75 -6.02
N VAL A 57 2.33 -12.78 -5.40
CA VAL A 57 2.64 -13.17 -4.01
C VAL A 57 2.88 -14.67 -3.90
N THR A 58 3.50 -15.10 -2.81
CA THR A 58 3.61 -16.54 -2.52
C THR A 58 2.23 -17.09 -2.07
N PRO A 59 1.93 -18.39 -2.27
CA PRO A 59 0.61 -18.96 -1.96
C PRO A 59 0.16 -18.76 -0.52
N GLU A 60 1.09 -18.78 0.43
CA GLU A 60 0.84 -18.60 1.86
C GLU A 60 0.61 -17.14 2.28
N HIS A 61 0.87 -16.17 1.40
CA HIS A 61 0.84 -14.76 1.77
C HIS A 61 -0.58 -14.32 2.14
N PRO A 62 -0.79 -13.69 3.31
CA PRO A 62 -2.11 -13.30 3.78
C PRO A 62 -2.63 -12.07 3.02
N ILE A 63 -3.88 -12.14 2.58
CA ILE A 63 -4.58 -11.05 1.91
C ILE A 63 -5.86 -10.79 2.68
N LEU A 64 -6.14 -9.52 2.99
CA LEU A 64 -7.38 -9.15 3.65
C LEU A 64 -8.50 -9.12 2.61
N THR A 65 -9.53 -9.93 2.85
CA THR A 65 -10.68 -10.04 1.95
C THR A 65 -12.00 -9.79 2.66
N VAL A 66 -13.04 -9.58 1.85
CA VAL A 66 -14.44 -9.69 2.27
C VAL A 66 -15.14 -10.65 1.33
N GLU A 67 -16.05 -11.44 1.88
CA GLU A 67 -16.87 -12.35 1.09
C GLU A 67 -18.01 -11.59 0.40
N ARG A 68 -18.20 -11.87 -0.88
CA ARG A 68 -19.32 -11.40 -1.70
C ARG A 68 -20.21 -12.58 -2.03
N ARG A 69 -21.45 -12.55 -1.54
CA ARG A 69 -22.51 -13.51 -1.85
C ARG A 69 -23.36 -13.00 -2.99
N VAL A 70 -23.42 -13.73 -4.10
CA VAL A 70 -24.27 -13.39 -5.24
C VAL A 70 -25.51 -14.30 -5.24
N ARG A 71 -26.71 -13.69 -5.24
CA ARG A 71 -28.00 -14.36 -5.42
C ARG A 71 -28.84 -13.60 -6.44
N GLY A 72 -29.36 -14.29 -7.47
CA GLY A 72 -30.21 -13.67 -8.50
C GLY A 72 -29.57 -12.49 -9.24
N GLY A 73 -28.24 -12.51 -9.41
CA GLY A 73 -27.47 -11.44 -10.05
C GLY A 73 -27.18 -10.21 -9.17
N LYS A 74 -27.69 -10.17 -7.92
CA LYS A 74 -27.35 -9.13 -6.92
C LYS A 74 -26.29 -9.65 -5.96
N GLY A 75 -25.23 -8.86 -5.77
CA GLY A 75 -24.16 -9.14 -4.81
C GLY A 75 -24.40 -8.46 -3.48
N THR A 76 -24.32 -9.21 -2.40
CA THR A 76 -24.28 -8.73 -1.01
C THR A 76 -22.90 -9.03 -0.43
N TYR A 77 -22.43 -8.20 0.50
CA TYR A 77 -21.10 -8.32 1.09
C TYR A 77 -21.27 -8.64 2.57
N SER A 78 -20.52 -9.62 3.08
CA SER A 78 -20.71 -10.15 4.43
C SER A 78 -20.35 -9.16 5.55
N GLY A 79 -19.74 -8.01 5.22
CA GLY A 79 -19.27 -6.98 6.17
C GLY A 79 -18.07 -7.42 7.02
N ARG A 80 -17.92 -8.72 7.26
CA ARG A 80 -16.81 -9.35 7.97
C ARG A 80 -15.58 -9.44 7.07
N LYS A 81 -14.50 -8.81 7.52
CA LYS A 81 -13.17 -8.90 6.89
C LYS A 81 -12.47 -10.16 7.42
N VAL A 82 -11.78 -10.88 6.54
CA VAL A 82 -11.11 -12.14 6.85
C VAL A 82 -9.74 -12.15 6.20
N TRP A 83 -8.72 -12.62 6.91
CA TRP A 83 -7.42 -12.92 6.32
C TRP A 83 -7.48 -14.29 5.65
N LYS A 84 -7.12 -14.36 4.37
CA LYS A 84 -7.02 -15.62 3.62
C LYS A 84 -5.65 -15.72 2.97
N ARG A 85 -5.13 -16.94 2.84
CA ARG A 85 -3.92 -17.19 2.05
C ARG A 85 -4.22 -16.92 0.58
N ALA A 86 -3.24 -16.39 -0.15
CA ALA A 86 -3.38 -16.09 -1.56
C ALA A 86 -3.81 -17.31 -2.41
N GLY A 87 -3.31 -18.50 -2.08
CA GLY A 87 -3.66 -19.75 -2.75
C GLY A 87 -5.10 -20.24 -2.51
N ASP A 88 -5.75 -19.78 -1.43
CA ASP A 88 -7.11 -20.22 -1.05
C ASP A 88 -8.21 -19.27 -1.56
N LEU A 89 -7.83 -18.20 -2.26
CA LEU A 89 -8.79 -17.20 -2.72
C LEU A 89 -9.70 -17.74 -3.82
N THR A 90 -10.99 -17.48 -3.69
CA THR A 90 -11.99 -17.86 -4.69
C THR A 90 -12.40 -16.68 -5.57
N ARG A 91 -12.85 -16.97 -6.80
CA ARG A 91 -13.31 -15.95 -7.75
C ARG A 91 -14.65 -16.31 -8.40
N ALA A 92 -15.42 -15.28 -8.76
CA ALA A 92 -16.48 -15.36 -9.76
C ALA A 92 -16.26 -14.34 -10.88
N PRO A 93 -15.68 -14.75 -12.02
CA PRO A 93 -15.74 -13.91 -13.21
C PRO A 93 -17.20 -13.76 -13.66
N PRO A 94 -17.62 -12.56 -14.11
CA PRO A 94 -18.94 -12.39 -14.73
C PRO A 94 -19.01 -13.21 -16.02
N VAL A 95 -20.10 -13.94 -16.20
CA VAL A 95 -20.40 -14.76 -17.38
C VAL A 95 -21.40 -14.02 -18.27
N LYS A 96 -21.22 -14.06 -19.59
CA LYS A 96 -22.14 -13.43 -20.53
C LYS A 96 -23.33 -14.36 -20.80
N VAL A 97 -24.52 -13.99 -20.34
CA VAL A 97 -25.77 -14.73 -20.53
C VAL A 97 -26.74 -13.84 -21.31
N ARG A 98 -27.19 -14.32 -22.48
CA ARG A 98 -28.13 -13.58 -23.37
C ARG A 98 -27.69 -12.13 -23.64
N GLY A 99 -26.41 -11.92 -23.91
CA GLY A 99 -25.84 -10.59 -24.20
C GLY A 99 -25.58 -9.69 -22.99
N ARG A 100 -26.00 -10.08 -21.78
CA ARG A 100 -25.73 -9.34 -20.52
C ARG A 100 -24.68 -10.06 -19.68
N TYR A 101 -23.81 -9.31 -19.03
CA TYR A 101 -22.89 -9.87 -18.03
C TYR A 101 -23.64 -10.13 -16.72
N THR A 102 -23.61 -11.38 -16.26
CA THR A 102 -24.23 -11.84 -15.02
C THR A 102 -23.19 -12.52 -14.15
N TYR A 103 -23.26 -12.31 -12.83
CA TYR A 103 -22.38 -12.99 -11.88
C TYR A 103 -22.99 -14.34 -11.50
N PRO A 104 -22.20 -15.44 -11.52
CA PRO A 104 -22.68 -16.74 -11.05
C PRO A 104 -23.02 -16.66 -9.56
N SER A 105 -24.10 -17.37 -9.18
CA SER A 105 -24.47 -17.51 -7.78
C SER A 105 -23.36 -18.21 -7.01
N GLY A 106 -23.07 -17.76 -5.80
CA GLY A 106 -22.02 -18.31 -4.95
C GLY A 106 -21.35 -17.27 -4.07
N GLU A 107 -20.35 -17.73 -3.32
CA GLU A 107 -19.55 -16.94 -2.39
C GLU A 107 -18.16 -16.75 -2.97
N HIS A 108 -17.74 -15.50 -3.12
CA HIS A 108 -16.51 -15.13 -3.83
C HIS A 108 -15.72 -14.09 -3.07
N ASP A 109 -14.40 -14.18 -3.10
CA ASP A 109 -13.55 -13.22 -2.40
C ASP A 109 -13.42 -11.90 -3.17
N CYS A 110 -13.38 -10.80 -2.40
CA CYS A 110 -13.05 -9.47 -2.88
C CYS A 110 -11.80 -8.97 -2.16
N LEU A 111 -10.89 -8.38 -2.93
CA LEU A 111 -9.76 -7.62 -2.39
C LEU A 111 -10.26 -6.32 -1.77
N LEU A 112 -9.53 -5.80 -0.80
CA LEU A 112 -9.85 -4.53 -0.15
C LEU A 112 -8.80 -3.48 -0.49
N ILE A 113 -9.25 -2.35 -1.04
CA ILE A 113 -8.46 -1.11 -1.14
C ILE A 113 -8.84 -0.22 0.04
N PRO A 114 -7.91 0.24 0.89
CA PRO A 114 -8.24 1.09 2.03
C PRO A 114 -8.63 2.50 1.59
N ARG A 115 -9.53 3.12 2.36
CA ARG A 115 -9.84 4.54 2.29
C ARG A 115 -9.01 5.26 3.36
N VAL A 116 -7.73 5.44 3.04
CA VAL A 116 -6.73 5.95 3.98
C VAL A 116 -7.14 7.33 4.52
N ARG A 117 -7.10 7.50 5.85
CA ARG A 117 -7.44 8.78 6.49
C ARG A 117 -6.26 9.73 6.38
N GLY A 118 -6.56 11.01 6.18
CA GLY A 118 -5.52 12.04 6.20
C GLY A 118 -5.08 12.30 7.63
N PHE A 119 -3.78 12.50 7.84
CA PHE A 119 -3.20 12.80 9.15
C PHE A 119 -2.31 14.04 9.12
N VAL A 120 -1.86 14.48 7.94
CA VAL A 120 -1.07 15.71 7.75
C VAL A 120 -1.95 16.95 7.90
N ASP A 121 -1.48 17.92 8.67
CA ASP A 121 -2.22 19.16 9.00
C ASP A 121 -1.28 20.37 8.82
N LEU A 122 -0.73 20.52 7.61
CA LEU A 122 0.24 21.54 7.28
C LEU A 122 -0.43 22.67 6.49
N THR A 123 -0.20 23.91 6.89
CA THR A 123 -0.64 25.09 6.12
C THR A 123 0.44 25.59 5.15
N SER A 124 1.69 25.15 5.34
CA SER A 124 2.82 25.42 4.45
C SER A 124 3.89 24.35 4.60
N VAL A 125 4.76 24.24 3.60
CA VAL A 125 5.95 23.38 3.62
C VAL A 125 7.20 24.26 3.61
N THR A 126 8.11 24.05 4.55
CA THR A 126 9.41 24.75 4.55
C THR A 126 10.28 24.27 3.39
N LEU A 127 10.99 25.21 2.79
CA LEU A 127 11.97 25.02 1.74
C LEU A 127 13.42 25.12 2.25
N ASP A 128 13.63 25.29 3.57
CA ASP A 128 14.95 25.52 4.18
C ASP A 128 15.96 24.45 3.80
N ARG A 129 15.56 23.18 3.78
CA ARG A 129 16.44 22.06 3.41
C ARG A 129 16.95 22.12 1.96
N TYR A 130 16.31 22.91 1.10
CA TYR A 130 16.70 23.11 -0.29
C TYR A 130 17.56 24.35 -0.51
N SER A 131 17.74 25.18 0.53
CA SER A 131 18.59 26.38 0.48
C SER A 131 20.09 26.05 0.46
N THR A 132 20.48 24.83 0.84
CA THR A 132 21.89 24.38 0.91
C THR A 132 22.22 23.31 -0.12
N ARG A 133 23.42 23.35 -0.71
CA ARG A 133 23.98 22.33 -1.62
C ARG A 133 25.36 21.97 -1.15
N ARG A 134 25.60 20.68 -0.83
CA ARG A 134 26.89 20.18 -0.31
C ARG A 134 27.39 20.98 0.89
N GLY A 135 26.50 21.36 1.82
CA GLY A 135 26.84 22.13 3.02
C GLY A 135 27.04 23.64 2.82
N LEU A 136 26.90 24.16 1.59
CA LEU A 136 27.01 25.59 1.29
C LEU A 136 25.63 26.20 0.99
N ASN A 137 25.35 27.37 1.57
CA ASN A 137 24.18 28.17 1.20
C ASN A 137 24.26 28.56 -0.28
N ILE A 138 23.22 28.19 -1.04
CA ILE A 138 23.10 28.48 -2.48
C ILE A 138 22.48 29.87 -2.69
N VAL A 139 21.90 30.45 -1.63
CA VAL A 139 21.42 31.82 -1.63
C VAL A 139 22.63 32.75 -1.66
N ARG A 140 23.19 32.98 -2.86
CA ARG A 140 24.22 33.99 -3.12
C ARG A 140 23.66 35.03 -4.10
N GLY A 141 23.23 36.18 -3.57
CA GLY A 141 23.27 37.47 -4.29
C GLY A 141 21.95 38.27 -4.48
N ARG A 142 22.06 39.57 -4.12
CA ARG A 142 21.28 40.78 -4.51
C ARG A 142 19.73 40.70 -4.51
N GLY A 143 19.10 41.07 -3.39
CA GLY A 143 17.65 41.31 -3.29
C GLY A 143 16.97 40.51 -2.17
N GLU A 144 15.69 40.78 -1.93
CA GLU A 144 14.84 40.15 -0.89
C GLU A 144 15.05 38.63 -0.80
N ASN A 145 15.02 38.09 0.43
CA ASN A 145 15.21 36.67 0.67
C ASN A 145 14.22 35.83 -0.17
N PRO A 146 14.68 34.73 -0.82
CA PRO A 146 13.79 33.88 -1.59
C PRO A 146 12.67 33.31 -0.69
N PRO A 147 11.46 33.05 -1.21
CA PRO A 147 10.39 32.47 -0.41
C PRO A 147 10.83 31.10 0.10
N LEU A 148 10.99 30.99 1.43
CA LEU A 148 11.41 29.77 2.13
C LEU A 148 10.21 28.92 2.58
N HIS A 149 8.99 29.34 2.25
CA HIS A 149 7.77 28.60 2.55
C HIS A 149 6.94 28.45 1.28
N PHE A 150 6.46 27.25 1.04
CA PHE A 150 5.46 26.96 0.02
C PHE A 150 4.09 26.83 0.71
N PRO A 151 3.17 27.81 0.57
CA PRO A 151 1.86 27.74 1.20
C PRO A 151 1.05 26.58 0.61
N LEU A 152 0.28 25.89 1.45
CA LEU A 152 -0.64 24.82 1.05
C LEU A 152 -2.06 25.39 0.99
N THR A 153 -2.46 25.73 -0.23
CA THR A 153 -3.77 26.28 -0.61
C THR A 153 -4.32 25.44 -1.75
N THR A 154 -5.60 25.60 -2.08
CA THR A 154 -6.20 24.93 -3.24
C THR A 154 -5.47 25.28 -4.54
N GLU A 155 -5.03 26.52 -4.69
CA GLU A 155 -4.31 27.04 -5.87
C GLU A 155 -2.91 26.42 -5.98
N THR A 156 -2.18 26.35 -4.87
CA THR A 156 -0.84 25.75 -4.89
C THR A 156 -0.88 24.23 -4.98
N ALA A 157 -1.90 23.57 -4.41
CA ALA A 157 -2.13 22.15 -4.61
C ALA A 157 -2.49 21.84 -6.07
N TRP A 158 -3.33 22.66 -6.69
CA TRP A 158 -3.63 22.58 -8.12
C TRP A 158 -2.35 22.76 -8.97
N LEU A 159 -1.50 23.74 -8.66
CA LEU A 159 -0.22 23.94 -9.33
C LEU A 159 0.71 22.72 -9.23
N LEU A 160 0.75 22.05 -8.07
CA LEU A 160 1.49 20.80 -7.90
C LEU A 160 0.93 19.67 -8.78
N GLY A 161 -0.39 19.62 -8.94
CA GLY A 161 -1.08 18.71 -9.86
C GLY A 161 -0.66 18.95 -11.31
N VAL A 162 -0.75 20.19 -11.78
CA VAL A 162 -0.31 20.59 -13.12
C VAL A 162 1.19 20.34 -13.31
N TYR A 163 2.03 20.57 -12.29
CA TYR A 163 3.45 20.25 -12.37
C TYR A 163 3.70 18.74 -12.51
N THR A 164 2.85 17.92 -11.90
CA THR A 164 2.96 16.47 -11.99
C THR A 164 2.64 15.99 -13.41
N ALA A 165 1.66 16.61 -14.07
CA ALA A 165 1.28 16.40 -15.47
C ALA A 165 2.33 16.98 -16.44
N GLU A 166 2.43 18.31 -16.51
CA GLU A 166 3.11 19.05 -17.58
C GLU A 166 4.44 19.68 -17.15
N GLY A 167 4.77 19.58 -15.86
CA GLY A 167 5.90 20.28 -15.27
C GLY A 167 7.22 19.50 -15.32
N TRP A 168 8.34 20.22 -15.40
CA TRP A 168 9.65 19.65 -15.08
C TRP A 168 10.60 20.70 -14.51
N SER A 169 11.68 20.23 -13.89
CA SER A 169 12.71 21.09 -13.32
C SER A 169 14.10 20.62 -13.75
N THR A 170 14.96 21.55 -14.17
CA THR A 170 16.34 21.25 -14.58
C THR A 170 17.26 21.15 -13.37
N GLN A 171 18.41 20.46 -13.48
CA GLN A 171 19.40 20.32 -12.39
C GLN A 171 19.93 21.66 -11.85
N GLY A 172 19.77 22.76 -12.60
CA GLY A 172 20.17 24.11 -12.21
C GLY A 172 19.13 24.83 -11.36
N HIS A 173 18.27 25.62 -12.02
CA HIS A 173 17.59 26.75 -11.38
C HIS A 173 16.15 26.99 -11.83
N ASP A 174 15.61 26.22 -12.77
CA ASP A 174 14.36 26.60 -13.44
C ASP A 174 13.28 25.56 -13.30
N VAL A 175 12.06 26.06 -13.13
CA VAL A 175 10.81 25.32 -13.19
C VAL A 175 10.14 25.64 -14.51
N TYR A 176 9.67 24.61 -15.20
CA TYR A 176 9.03 24.71 -16.49
C TYR A 176 7.69 23.99 -16.49
N PHE A 177 6.78 24.47 -17.33
CA PHE A 177 5.54 23.83 -17.72
C PHE A 177 5.40 23.96 -19.23
N ALA A 178 4.97 22.91 -19.93
CA ALA A 178 4.69 22.94 -21.35
C ALA A 178 3.20 22.69 -21.58
N PHE A 179 2.59 23.46 -22.46
CA PHE A 179 1.18 23.38 -22.76
C PHE A 179 0.97 23.40 -24.28
N GLY A 180 -0.17 22.89 -24.73
CA GLY A 180 -0.68 23.10 -26.08
C GLY A 180 -0.96 24.58 -26.37
N HIS A 181 -1.06 24.94 -27.65
CA HIS A 181 -1.36 26.32 -28.06
C HIS A 181 -2.79 26.76 -27.74
N ASP A 182 -3.70 25.80 -27.53
CA ASP A 182 -5.09 26.01 -27.15
C ASP A 182 -5.34 26.09 -25.63
N GLU A 183 -4.29 25.89 -24.83
CA GLU A 183 -4.35 25.80 -23.36
C GLU A 183 -4.02 27.13 -22.66
N ASP A 184 -4.38 28.26 -23.27
CA ASP A 184 -4.11 29.62 -22.78
C ASP A 184 -4.56 29.85 -21.32
N THR A 185 -5.64 29.19 -20.91
CA THR A 185 -6.17 29.30 -19.54
C THR A 185 -5.17 28.74 -18.52
N LEU A 186 -4.54 27.60 -18.81
CA LEU A 186 -3.53 26.98 -17.93
C LEU A 186 -2.29 27.85 -17.85
N VAL A 187 -1.82 28.36 -18.99
CA VAL A 187 -0.67 29.28 -19.08
C VAL A 187 -0.87 30.50 -18.17
N ARG A 188 -2.07 31.11 -18.22
CA ARG A 188 -2.43 32.27 -17.38
C ARG A 188 -2.49 31.91 -15.91
N GLN A 189 -3.17 30.82 -15.55
CA GLN A 189 -3.34 30.39 -14.16
C GLN A 189 -2.00 30.05 -13.50
N VAL A 190 -1.16 29.23 -14.15
CA VAL A 190 0.19 28.91 -13.66
C VAL A 190 1.03 30.17 -13.49
N SER A 191 0.96 31.11 -14.43
CA SER A 191 1.68 32.38 -14.34
C SER A 191 1.19 33.25 -13.17
N MET A 192 -0.12 33.30 -12.91
CA MET A 192 -0.67 34.05 -11.78
C MET A 192 -0.25 33.44 -10.44
N ILE A 193 -0.31 32.12 -10.29
CA ILE A 193 0.09 31.44 -9.05
C ILE A 193 1.60 31.57 -8.83
N ALA A 194 2.42 31.46 -9.88
CA ALA A 194 3.85 31.68 -9.77
C ALA A 194 4.17 33.13 -9.30
N LYS A 195 3.44 34.13 -9.79
CA LYS A 195 3.57 35.53 -9.35
C LYS A 195 3.14 35.72 -7.89
N SER A 196 2.03 35.12 -7.47
CA SER A 196 1.57 35.23 -6.08
C SER A 196 2.53 34.55 -5.08
N LEU A 197 3.29 33.55 -5.53
CA LEU A 197 4.38 32.93 -4.79
C LEU A 197 5.69 33.74 -4.79
N GLY A 198 5.72 34.92 -5.43
CA GLY A 198 6.90 35.78 -5.49
C GLY A 198 7.89 35.45 -6.61
N TYR A 199 7.51 34.64 -7.59
CA TYR A 199 8.34 34.34 -8.76
C TYR A 199 8.01 35.20 -9.97
N SER A 200 8.96 35.33 -10.89
CA SER A 200 8.79 36.06 -12.15
C SER A 200 8.66 35.10 -13.35
N PRO A 201 7.45 34.61 -13.68
CA PRO A 201 7.24 33.73 -14.82
C PRO A 201 7.41 34.46 -16.15
N ARG A 202 7.99 33.76 -17.11
CA ARG A 202 8.13 34.15 -18.50
C ARG A 202 7.43 33.10 -19.36
N VAL A 203 6.61 33.57 -20.30
CA VAL A 203 5.95 32.71 -21.28
C VAL A 203 6.75 32.79 -22.57
N LYS A 204 7.00 31.63 -23.18
CA LYS A 204 7.67 31.53 -24.48
C LYS A 204 6.90 30.57 -25.36
N GLU A 205 6.40 31.07 -26.48
CA GLU A 205 5.85 30.25 -27.54
C GLU A 205 6.98 29.52 -28.27
N ARG A 206 6.77 28.23 -28.53
CA ARG A 206 7.59 27.38 -29.38
C ARG A 206 6.73 26.86 -30.53
N GLU A 207 7.35 26.16 -31.46
CA GLU A 207 6.69 25.62 -32.65
C GLU A 207 5.41 24.83 -32.32
N THR A 208 5.46 23.95 -31.31
CA THR A 208 4.34 23.04 -30.97
C THR A 208 3.70 23.30 -29.61
N THR A 209 4.30 24.16 -28.78
CA THR A 209 3.92 24.30 -27.36
C THR A 209 4.15 25.72 -26.85
N THR A 210 3.39 26.09 -25.83
CA THR A 210 3.61 27.30 -25.03
C THR A 210 4.27 26.91 -23.71
N VAL A 211 5.43 27.48 -23.43
CA VAL A 211 6.22 27.14 -22.23
C VAL A 211 6.19 28.26 -21.22
N VAL A 212 5.76 27.95 -20.00
CA VAL A 212 5.89 28.83 -18.83
C VAL A 212 7.16 28.45 -18.07
N ARG A 213 8.04 29.42 -17.81
CA ARG A 213 9.29 29.22 -17.05
C ARG A 213 9.44 30.29 -15.98
N PHE A 214 9.88 29.89 -14.79
CA PHE A 214 10.46 30.82 -13.80
C PHE A 214 11.69 30.22 -13.13
N SER A 215 12.55 31.09 -12.61
CA SER A 215 13.81 30.69 -11.99
C SER A 215 13.65 30.60 -10.47
N SER A 216 13.81 29.40 -9.92
CA SER A 216 13.96 29.09 -8.50
C SER A 216 14.73 27.79 -8.32
N SER A 217 15.98 27.86 -7.84
CA SER A 217 16.79 26.67 -7.54
C SER A 217 16.24 25.85 -6.38
N ILE A 218 15.67 26.55 -5.39
CA ILE A 218 15.08 25.98 -4.18
C ILE A 218 13.82 25.20 -4.56
N LEU A 219 12.86 25.85 -5.23
CA LEU A 219 11.59 25.21 -5.61
C LEU A 219 11.79 24.14 -6.68
N ALA A 220 12.70 24.33 -7.63
CA ALA A 220 13.04 23.29 -8.62
C ALA A 220 13.54 21.99 -7.96
N ARG A 221 14.32 22.09 -6.88
CA ARG A 221 14.76 20.92 -6.11
C ARG A 221 13.62 20.29 -5.32
N ALA A 222 12.81 21.12 -4.66
CA ALA A 222 11.65 20.69 -3.90
C ALA A 222 10.66 19.92 -4.78
N LEU A 223 10.28 20.48 -5.92
CA LEU A 223 9.34 19.87 -6.87
C LEU A 223 9.83 18.52 -7.42
N ARG A 224 11.15 18.34 -7.63
CA ARG A 224 11.69 17.04 -8.03
C ARG A 224 11.59 15.98 -6.94
N GLU A 225 11.74 16.37 -5.68
CA GLU A 225 11.60 15.44 -4.56
C GLU A 225 10.13 15.12 -4.29
N TRP A 226 9.28 16.15 -4.30
CA TRP A 226 7.85 16.05 -3.99
C TRP A 226 7.06 15.36 -5.08
N CYS A 227 7.19 15.82 -6.34
CA CYS A 227 6.40 15.32 -7.46
C CYS A 227 7.17 14.37 -8.38
N GLY A 228 8.46 14.14 -8.12
CA GLY A 228 9.33 13.29 -8.96
C GLY A 228 9.97 14.01 -10.15
N HIS A 229 10.87 13.29 -10.83
CA HIS A 229 11.59 13.76 -12.02
C HIS A 229 11.52 12.74 -13.15
N LEU A 230 11.26 13.21 -14.38
CA LEU A 230 10.90 12.39 -15.55
C LEU A 230 9.55 11.69 -15.37
N ALA A 231 8.87 11.41 -16.48
CA ALA A 231 7.52 10.85 -16.48
C ALA A 231 7.37 9.54 -15.68
N PRO A 232 8.30 8.56 -15.75
CA PRO A 232 8.16 7.30 -15.01
C PRO A 232 8.29 7.41 -13.49
N ASN A 233 8.88 8.50 -12.97
CA ASN A 233 9.08 8.69 -11.54
C ASN A 233 8.17 9.77 -10.95
N LYS A 234 7.18 10.25 -11.70
CA LYS A 234 6.18 11.20 -11.19
C LYS A 234 5.41 10.57 -10.04
N LYS A 235 5.00 11.38 -9.06
CA LYS A 235 4.25 10.94 -7.88
C LYS A 235 3.43 12.10 -7.28
N ILE A 236 2.42 11.77 -6.49
CA ILE A 236 1.71 12.71 -5.63
C ILE A 236 2.58 12.96 -4.39
N PRO A 237 2.80 14.22 -3.97
CA PRO A 237 3.49 14.51 -2.72
C PRO A 237 2.72 13.96 -1.51
N ASP A 238 3.41 13.36 -0.54
CA ASP A 238 2.77 12.72 0.61
C ASP A 238 1.97 13.72 1.46
N PHE A 239 2.48 14.95 1.60
CA PHE A 239 1.78 16.03 2.30
C PHE A 239 0.49 16.51 1.58
N ILE A 240 0.25 16.10 0.33
CA ILE A 240 -1.03 16.27 -0.37
C ILE A 240 -1.88 15.01 -0.25
N LEU A 241 -1.31 13.84 -0.53
CA LEU A 241 -2.02 12.56 -0.52
C LEU A 241 -2.68 12.27 0.84
N TYR A 242 -1.92 12.52 1.92
CA TYR A 242 -2.34 12.26 3.30
C TYR A 242 -2.78 13.52 4.06
N HIS A 243 -3.05 14.63 3.36
CA HIS A 243 -3.54 15.86 3.99
C HIS A 243 -4.95 15.69 4.56
N ARG A 244 -5.20 16.17 5.79
CA ARG A 244 -6.53 16.10 6.44
C ARG A 244 -7.60 16.81 5.62
N ASP A 245 -7.30 18.04 5.18
CA ASP A 245 -8.14 18.75 4.22
C ASP A 245 -8.15 18.03 2.88
N VAL A 246 -9.30 17.47 2.53
CA VAL A 246 -9.52 16.75 1.27
C VAL A 246 -9.61 17.68 0.07
N ASP A 247 -9.85 18.98 0.26
CA ASP A 247 -9.97 19.94 -0.83
C ASP A 247 -8.60 20.23 -1.47
N LEU A 248 -7.50 20.18 -0.70
CA LEU A 248 -6.15 20.17 -1.26
C LEU A 248 -5.91 18.96 -2.17
N LEU A 249 -6.32 17.76 -1.74
CA LEU A 249 -6.20 16.55 -2.56
C LEU A 249 -7.06 16.64 -3.83
N LYS A 250 -8.30 17.14 -3.72
CA LYS A 250 -9.16 17.37 -4.89
C LYS A 250 -8.56 18.38 -5.85
N ALA A 251 -8.01 19.48 -5.34
CA ALA A 251 -7.38 20.51 -6.15
C ALA A 251 -6.15 19.99 -6.88
N PHE A 252 -5.31 19.19 -6.22
CA PHE A 252 -4.20 18.49 -6.86
C PHE A 252 -4.67 17.56 -7.98
N ILE A 253 -5.66 16.70 -7.71
CA ILE A 253 -6.20 15.78 -8.73
C ILE A 253 -6.75 16.58 -9.91
N ARG A 254 -7.47 17.68 -9.63
CA ARG A 254 -8.00 18.53 -10.69
C ARG A 254 -6.90 19.15 -11.53
N GLY A 255 -5.84 19.67 -10.91
CA GLY A 255 -4.69 20.21 -11.64
C GLY A 255 -3.97 19.16 -12.47
N TYR A 256 -3.85 17.93 -11.97
CA TYR A 256 -3.29 16.82 -12.75
C TYR A 256 -4.17 16.50 -13.98
N LEU A 257 -5.49 16.42 -13.80
CA LEU A 257 -6.43 16.18 -14.89
C LEU A 257 -6.56 17.36 -15.87
N ASP A 258 -6.36 18.59 -15.41
CA ASP A 258 -6.38 19.77 -16.27
C ASP A 258 -5.18 19.77 -17.24
N GLY A 259 -4.04 19.18 -16.85
CA GLY A 259 -2.88 19.02 -17.73
C GLY A 259 -2.93 17.75 -18.59
N ASP A 260 -3.12 16.58 -17.97
CA ASP A 260 -2.92 15.27 -18.62
C ASP A 260 -4.22 14.45 -18.71
N GLY A 261 -5.35 15.06 -18.34
CA GLY A 261 -6.65 14.39 -18.28
C GLY A 261 -7.48 14.56 -19.55
N SER A 262 -8.34 13.59 -19.80
CA SER A 262 -9.38 13.66 -20.81
C SER A 262 -10.74 13.27 -20.24
N GLU A 263 -11.80 13.89 -20.75
CA GLU A 263 -13.17 13.55 -20.37
C GLU A 263 -13.86 12.86 -21.55
N SER A 264 -14.38 11.66 -21.31
CA SER A 264 -15.30 11.00 -22.25
C SER A 264 -16.71 10.99 -21.68
N ARG A 265 -17.66 11.52 -22.46
CA ARG A 265 -19.09 11.52 -22.11
C ARG A 265 -19.82 10.46 -22.93
N ASP A 266 -20.47 9.53 -22.26
CA ASP A 266 -21.50 8.71 -22.88
C ASP A 266 -22.81 9.55 -22.94
N PRO A 267 -23.40 9.80 -24.13
CA PRO A 267 -24.61 10.60 -24.29
C PRO A 267 -25.79 10.17 -23.41
N ARG A 268 -25.83 8.91 -22.98
CA ARG A 268 -26.88 8.37 -22.07
C ARG A 268 -26.30 7.71 -20.83
N GLY A 269 -25.01 7.90 -20.57
CA GLY A 269 -24.26 7.15 -19.56
C GLY A 269 -23.44 8.04 -18.63
N PRO A 270 -22.52 7.44 -17.87
CA PRO A 270 -21.65 8.16 -16.95
C PRO A 270 -20.60 8.99 -17.69
N ILE A 271 -20.20 10.09 -17.05
CA ILE A 271 -18.97 10.83 -17.40
C ILE A 271 -17.78 10.05 -16.83
N HIS A 272 -16.77 9.86 -17.67
CA HIS A 272 -15.50 9.26 -17.31
C HIS A 272 -14.38 10.28 -17.48
N GLU A 273 -13.67 10.57 -16.39
CA GLU A 273 -12.35 11.20 -16.44
C GLU A 273 -11.31 10.11 -16.65
N ARG A 274 -10.33 10.39 -17.50
CA ARG A 274 -9.20 9.51 -17.79
C ARG A 274 -7.89 10.26 -17.74
N ALA A 275 -6.82 9.56 -17.41
CA ALA A 275 -5.45 10.04 -17.52
C ALA A 275 -4.52 8.85 -17.83
N ASP A 276 -3.47 9.09 -18.61
CA ASP A 276 -2.48 8.09 -18.96
C ASP A 276 -1.15 8.47 -18.31
N THR A 277 -0.49 7.54 -17.63
CA THR A 277 0.84 7.80 -17.06
C THR A 277 1.81 6.67 -17.30
N THR A 278 3.10 6.97 -17.38
CA THR A 278 4.16 5.94 -17.40
C THR A 278 4.68 5.62 -15.98
N SER A 279 4.25 6.38 -14.96
CA SER A 279 4.62 6.12 -13.57
C SER A 279 3.65 5.15 -12.91
N LYS A 280 4.15 3.97 -12.58
CA LYS A 280 3.39 2.97 -11.80
C LYS A 280 3.01 3.49 -10.41
N VAL A 281 3.93 4.23 -9.78
CA VAL A 281 3.71 4.87 -8.47
C VAL A 281 2.56 5.85 -8.55
N LEU A 282 2.59 6.78 -9.53
CA LEU A 282 1.53 7.77 -9.70
C LEU A 282 0.18 7.10 -9.97
N ALA A 283 0.14 6.08 -10.82
CA ALA A 283 -1.10 5.34 -11.09
C ALA A 283 -1.70 4.72 -9.83
N LEU A 284 -0.88 4.06 -9.02
CA LEU A 284 -1.30 3.49 -7.74
C LEU A 284 -1.74 4.55 -6.73
N GLN A 285 -1.00 5.67 -6.63
CA GLN A 285 -1.34 6.79 -5.75
C GLN A 285 -2.64 7.49 -6.17
N ILE A 286 -2.89 7.69 -7.47
CA ILE A 286 -4.16 8.25 -7.96
C ILE A 286 -5.33 7.31 -7.59
N GLN A 287 -5.17 5.99 -7.74
CA GLN A 287 -6.21 5.06 -7.31
C GLN A 287 -6.46 5.12 -5.80
N LEU A 288 -5.41 5.24 -5.00
CA LEU A 288 -5.53 5.40 -3.55
C LEU A 288 -6.18 6.75 -3.19
N ALA A 289 -5.83 7.83 -3.89
CA ALA A 289 -6.39 9.16 -3.70
C ALA A 289 -7.90 9.19 -3.99
N TYR A 290 -8.33 8.55 -5.08
CA TYR A 290 -9.76 8.39 -5.35
C TYR A 290 -10.46 7.51 -4.32
N ALA A 291 -9.82 6.43 -3.86
CA ALA A 291 -10.37 5.59 -2.81
C ALA A 291 -10.62 6.39 -1.53
N ARG A 292 -9.66 7.24 -1.14
CA ARG A 292 -9.80 8.19 -0.03
C ARG A 292 -11.01 9.12 -0.22
N LEU A 293 -11.20 9.66 -1.42
CA LEU A 293 -12.36 10.48 -1.80
C LEU A 293 -13.68 9.69 -1.93
N GLY A 294 -13.70 8.39 -1.64
CA GLY A 294 -14.89 7.55 -1.73
C GLY A 294 -15.31 7.24 -3.17
N ARG A 295 -14.36 7.26 -4.11
CA ARG A 295 -14.54 6.92 -5.52
C ARG A 295 -13.62 5.76 -5.89
N PHE A 296 -13.99 5.01 -6.92
CA PHE A 296 -13.16 3.91 -7.42
C PHE A 296 -12.52 4.32 -8.74
N ALA A 297 -11.19 4.38 -8.75
CA ALA A 297 -10.41 4.52 -9.98
C ALA A 297 -9.99 3.15 -10.49
N ARG A 298 -10.24 2.90 -11.77
CA ARG A 298 -9.74 1.73 -12.49
C ARG A 298 -8.36 2.02 -13.04
N ILE A 299 -7.42 1.11 -12.86
CA ILE A 299 -6.14 1.09 -13.57
C ILE A 299 -6.15 -0.05 -14.59
N SER A 300 -5.74 0.26 -15.82
CA SER A 300 -5.38 -0.72 -16.85
C SER A 300 -3.93 -0.48 -17.28
N SER A 301 -3.16 -1.55 -17.49
CA SER A 301 -1.83 -1.44 -18.09
C SER A 301 -1.88 -1.86 -19.55
N GLY A 302 -1.33 -1.03 -20.43
CA GLY A 302 -1.04 -1.38 -21.82
C GLY A 302 0.46 -1.53 -22.02
N HIS A 303 0.89 -2.68 -22.57
CA HIS A 303 2.27 -2.86 -23.01
C HIS A 303 2.41 -2.16 -24.36
N ARG A 304 3.07 -0.99 -24.38
CA ARG A 304 3.53 -0.35 -25.62
C ARG A 304 5.02 -0.59 -25.85
N GLY A 305 5.64 -1.58 -25.22
CA GLY A 305 7.09 -1.80 -25.28
C GLY A 305 7.63 -1.87 -26.71
N GLY A 306 8.73 -1.15 -26.96
CA GLY A 306 9.39 -1.09 -28.27
C GLY A 306 10.19 0.19 -28.51
N VAL A 307 10.65 0.35 -29.75
CA VAL A 307 11.14 1.61 -30.29
C VAL A 307 10.08 2.12 -31.25
N SER A 308 9.45 3.24 -30.92
CA SER A 308 8.52 3.93 -31.81
C SER A 308 9.24 5.09 -32.50
N MET A 309 8.88 5.39 -33.74
CA MET A 309 9.45 6.50 -34.49
C MET A 309 8.47 7.68 -34.44
N ILE A 310 8.84 8.75 -33.74
CA ILE A 310 8.03 9.97 -33.66
C ILE A 310 8.82 11.08 -34.37
N MET A 311 8.28 11.57 -35.48
CA MET A 311 8.91 12.60 -36.32
C MET A 311 10.40 12.32 -36.63
N GLY A 312 10.70 11.07 -37.02
CA GLY A 312 12.07 10.63 -37.36
C GLY A 312 13.00 10.36 -36.16
N ARG A 313 12.54 10.54 -34.92
CA ARG A 313 13.29 10.22 -33.70
C ARG A 313 12.88 8.85 -33.16
N SER A 314 13.88 8.04 -32.80
CA SER A 314 13.69 6.78 -32.06
C SER A 314 13.31 7.10 -30.61
N VAL A 315 12.11 6.67 -30.20
CA VAL A 315 11.60 6.86 -28.84
C VAL A 315 11.36 5.49 -28.20
N LYS A 316 12.05 5.23 -27.08
CA LYS A 316 11.82 4.05 -26.27
C LYS A 316 10.47 4.19 -25.56
N THR A 317 9.54 3.27 -25.82
CA THR A 317 8.20 3.30 -25.26
C THR A 317 8.15 2.48 -23.97
N ASN A 318 7.66 3.10 -22.90
CA ASN A 318 7.44 2.46 -21.61
C ASN A 318 6.02 1.88 -21.53
N ASP A 319 5.77 1.08 -20.49
CA ASP A 319 4.40 0.73 -20.10
C ASP A 319 3.58 1.98 -19.80
N VAL A 320 2.33 1.96 -20.25
CA VAL A 320 1.36 3.03 -20.00
C VAL A 320 0.26 2.49 -19.10
N TYR A 321 -0.05 3.25 -18.06
CA TYR A 321 -1.12 3.00 -17.11
C TYR A 321 -2.26 3.98 -17.40
N ASP A 322 -3.33 3.43 -17.98
CA ASP A 322 -4.61 4.13 -18.18
C ASP A 322 -5.38 4.10 -16.87
N ILE A 323 -5.78 5.27 -16.41
CA ILE A 323 -6.56 5.46 -15.19
C ILE A 323 -7.91 6.01 -15.60
N SER A 324 -9.00 5.36 -15.19
CA SER A 324 -10.35 5.82 -15.48
C SER A 324 -11.22 5.89 -14.24
N VAL A 325 -11.90 7.02 -14.08
CA VAL A 325 -12.77 7.32 -12.93
C VAL A 325 -14.14 7.75 -13.40
N MET A 326 -15.17 7.19 -12.77
CA MET A 326 -16.55 7.59 -12.99
C MET A 326 -16.90 8.76 -12.04
N THR A 327 -17.22 9.92 -12.58
CA THR A 327 -17.39 11.17 -11.79
C THR A 327 -18.84 11.56 -11.51
N SER A 328 -19.76 11.01 -12.27
CA SER A 328 -21.19 11.35 -12.25
C SER A 328 -21.95 10.64 -11.11
N LYS A 329 -23.25 10.95 -10.95
CA LYS A 329 -24.20 10.31 -9.99
C LYS A 329 -24.28 8.77 -10.08
N TRP A 330 -23.67 8.17 -11.10
CA TRP A 330 -23.67 6.76 -11.36
C TRP A 330 -22.63 6.06 -10.46
N LYS A 331 -23.09 5.08 -9.67
CA LYS A 331 -22.18 4.24 -8.87
C LYS A 331 -21.58 3.17 -9.76
N CYS A 332 -20.27 2.92 -9.60
CA CYS A 332 -19.64 1.74 -10.18
C CYS A 332 -20.31 0.48 -9.59
N LYS A 333 -21.13 -0.22 -10.39
CA LYS A 333 -21.89 -1.39 -9.94
C LYS A 333 -21.01 -2.62 -9.65
N ASP A 334 -19.73 -2.53 -10.03
CA ASP A 334 -18.79 -3.64 -10.01
C ASP A 334 -18.01 -3.74 -8.70
N VAL A 335 -18.05 -2.71 -7.85
CA VAL A 335 -17.33 -2.63 -6.58
C VAL A 335 -18.27 -2.17 -5.47
N ASN A 336 -17.92 -2.46 -4.22
CA ASN A 336 -18.64 -1.93 -3.06
C ASN A 336 -17.76 -0.91 -2.34
N ILE A 337 -18.22 0.34 -2.28
CA ILE A 337 -17.52 1.43 -1.62
C ILE A 337 -18.09 1.56 -0.21
N GLY A 338 -17.36 1.06 0.78
CA GLY A 338 -17.66 1.19 2.20
C GLY A 338 -17.04 2.44 2.83
N SER A 339 -17.17 2.59 4.16
CA SER A 339 -16.59 3.69 4.93
C SER A 339 -15.06 3.67 4.93
N ASP A 340 -14.47 2.50 5.18
CA ASP A 340 -13.03 2.34 5.39
C ASP A 340 -12.35 1.60 4.24
N PHE A 341 -13.09 0.89 3.39
CA PHE A 341 -12.53 0.10 2.29
C PHE A 341 -13.43 0.12 1.06
N ILE A 342 -12.82 -0.08 -0.12
CA ILE A 342 -13.50 -0.43 -1.35
C ILE A 342 -13.25 -1.92 -1.61
N ALA A 343 -14.33 -2.72 -1.64
CA ALA A 343 -14.27 -4.13 -1.96
C ALA A 343 -14.31 -4.34 -3.48
N VAL A 344 -13.23 -4.91 -4.01
CA VAL A 344 -12.99 -5.12 -5.43
C VAL A 344 -13.02 -6.62 -5.74
N PRO A 345 -13.97 -7.10 -6.56
CA PRO A 345 -14.04 -8.51 -6.95
C PRO A 345 -12.78 -8.96 -7.70
N ILE A 346 -12.33 -10.18 -7.41
CA ILE A 346 -11.21 -10.81 -8.12
C ILE A 346 -11.66 -11.18 -9.54
N ARG A 347 -10.93 -10.68 -10.54
CA ARG A 347 -11.15 -10.94 -11.97
C ARG A 347 -10.43 -12.20 -12.43
N LYS A 348 -9.15 -12.33 -12.04
CA LYS A 348 -8.26 -13.42 -12.48
C LYS A 348 -7.39 -13.87 -11.31
N ILE A 349 -7.19 -15.17 -11.22
CA ILE A 349 -6.15 -15.83 -10.40
C ILE A 349 -5.40 -16.74 -11.37
N SER A 350 -4.07 -16.69 -11.35
CA SER A 350 -3.20 -17.57 -12.14
C SER A 350 -1.92 -17.87 -11.38
N GLU A 351 -1.30 -18.99 -11.69
CA GLU A 351 0.00 -19.38 -11.14
C GLU A 351 1.12 -19.01 -12.11
N VAL A 352 2.24 -18.56 -11.55
CA VAL A 352 3.45 -18.21 -12.30
C VAL A 352 4.63 -18.91 -11.64
N GLY A 353 5.30 -19.80 -12.36
CA GLY A 353 6.51 -20.45 -11.87
C GLY A 353 7.60 -19.42 -11.60
N TYR A 354 8.26 -19.54 -10.44
CA TYR A 354 9.28 -18.61 -9.98
C TYR A 354 10.37 -19.35 -9.21
N SER A 355 11.61 -18.97 -9.48
CA SER A 355 12.78 -19.38 -8.71
C SER A 355 13.60 -18.14 -8.41
N GLY A 356 13.81 -17.86 -7.12
CA GLY A 356 14.62 -16.75 -6.64
C GLY A 356 14.11 -16.14 -5.34
N ARG A 357 14.65 -14.97 -5.01
CA ARG A 357 14.37 -14.29 -3.74
C ARG A 357 12.96 -13.72 -3.67
N VAL A 358 12.29 -13.96 -2.57
CA VAL A 358 11.04 -13.28 -2.21
C VAL A 358 11.23 -12.43 -0.96
N ASN A 359 10.54 -11.30 -0.93
CA ASN A 359 10.61 -10.29 0.13
C ASN A 359 9.27 -10.13 0.84
N ASN A 360 9.32 -9.67 2.09
CA ASN A 360 8.17 -9.31 2.93
C ASN A 360 8.57 -8.17 3.88
N LEU A 361 7.59 -7.44 4.43
CA LEU A 361 7.81 -6.29 5.34
C LEU A 361 6.98 -6.44 6.60
N GLU A 362 7.58 -6.22 7.76
CA GLU A 362 6.87 -5.95 9.02
C GLU A 362 6.63 -4.44 9.14
N THR A 363 5.40 -4.02 9.39
CA THR A 363 5.06 -2.61 9.60
C THR A 363 4.43 -2.39 10.96
N SER A 364 4.38 -1.12 11.42
CA SER A 364 3.85 -0.74 12.73
C SER A 364 2.40 -1.20 13.00
N ASP A 365 1.59 -1.34 11.96
CA ASP A 365 0.20 -1.83 12.06
C ASP A 365 0.01 -3.24 11.49
N ASN A 366 1.12 -3.91 11.16
CA ASN A 366 1.22 -5.20 10.49
C ASN A 366 0.54 -5.28 9.11
N THR A 367 0.27 -4.15 8.47
CA THR A 367 -0.28 -4.12 7.12
C THR A 367 0.55 -3.26 6.19
N TYR A 368 0.57 -3.66 4.92
CA TYR A 368 1.07 -2.82 3.84
C TYR A 368 0.31 -3.09 2.56
N LEU A 369 0.48 -2.24 1.55
CA LEU A 369 -0.27 -2.32 0.30
C LEU A 369 0.54 -2.90 -0.83
N VAL A 370 -0.11 -3.80 -1.58
CA VAL A 370 0.42 -4.40 -2.80
C VAL A 370 -0.57 -4.16 -3.91
N SER A 371 -0.20 -3.34 -4.89
CA SER A 371 -1.15 -2.91 -5.94
C SER A 371 -2.47 -2.41 -5.32
N ASN A 372 -2.37 -1.68 -4.19
CA ASN A 372 -3.45 -1.20 -3.33
C ASN A 372 -4.32 -2.26 -2.61
N ALA A 373 -4.03 -3.56 -2.75
CA ALA A 373 -4.63 -4.59 -1.91
C ALA A 373 -3.94 -4.63 -0.54
N VAL A 374 -4.73 -4.78 0.53
CA VAL A 374 -4.19 -4.92 1.90
C VAL A 374 -3.63 -6.33 2.10
N VAL A 375 -2.35 -6.38 2.46
CA VAL A 375 -1.64 -7.61 2.86
C VAL A 375 -1.05 -7.44 4.26
N HIS A 376 -0.51 -8.53 4.82
CA HIS A 376 0.04 -8.58 6.18
C HIS A 376 1.35 -9.36 6.21
N ASN A 377 2.18 -9.09 7.21
CA ASN A 377 3.30 -9.95 7.62
C ASN A 377 2.80 -11.02 8.61
N CYS A 378 2.61 -12.26 8.17
CA CYS A 378 2.31 -13.34 9.11
C CYS A 378 3.57 -13.60 10.00
N SER A 379 3.52 -14.05 11.26
CA SER A 379 2.80 -15.24 11.78
C SER A 379 2.93 -16.47 10.87
N VAL A 380 3.85 -16.44 9.88
CA VAL A 380 3.97 -17.44 8.81
C VAL A 380 4.40 -18.77 9.41
N GLU A 381 5.01 -18.76 10.59
CA GLU A 381 5.69 -19.87 11.20
C GLU A 381 4.71 -20.93 11.73
N VAL A 382 3.61 -20.51 12.38
CA VAL A 382 2.51 -21.42 12.79
C VAL A 382 1.75 -21.92 11.57
N GLY A 383 1.42 -21.02 10.62
CA GLY A 383 0.73 -21.43 9.39
C GLY A 383 1.58 -22.36 8.51
N ALA A 384 2.90 -22.19 8.50
CA ALA A 384 3.83 -23.08 7.82
C ALA A 384 3.92 -24.43 8.55
N ALA A 385 4.04 -24.42 9.89
CA ALA A 385 4.02 -25.65 10.69
C ALA A 385 2.73 -26.46 10.49
N ALA A 386 1.57 -25.78 10.39
CA ALA A 386 0.28 -26.42 10.09
C ALA A 386 0.10 -26.82 8.61
N GLY A 387 0.96 -26.36 7.71
CA GLY A 387 0.88 -26.69 6.28
C GLY A 387 1.39 -28.09 5.97
N SER A 388 0.97 -28.67 4.84
CA SER A 388 1.25 -30.06 4.43
C SER A 388 2.73 -30.47 4.41
N ARG A 389 3.66 -29.50 4.30
CA ARG A 389 5.11 -29.76 4.34
C ARG A 389 5.58 -30.17 5.74
N PHE A 390 5.00 -29.60 6.78
CA PHE A 390 5.43 -29.77 8.17
C PHE A 390 4.40 -30.53 9.00
N ASP A 391 3.11 -30.40 8.65
CA ASP A 391 1.97 -31.17 9.16
C ASP A 391 2.00 -31.33 10.68
N MET A 392 1.78 -30.22 11.37
CA MET A 392 1.71 -30.16 12.83
C MET A 392 0.67 -31.14 13.43
N GLU A 393 -0.38 -31.50 12.67
CA GLU A 393 -1.39 -32.47 13.10
C GLU A 393 -0.80 -33.87 13.28
N ARG A 394 0.16 -34.26 12.42
CA ARG A 394 0.91 -35.52 12.57
C ARG A 394 1.67 -35.60 13.89
N PHE A 395 2.05 -34.46 14.45
CA PHE A 395 2.68 -34.37 15.76
C PHE A 395 1.65 -34.26 16.90
N GLY A 396 0.36 -34.45 16.64
CA GLY A 396 -0.69 -34.46 17.66
C GLY A 396 -1.13 -33.07 18.13
N ALA A 397 -0.82 -32.02 17.38
CA ALA A 397 -1.25 -30.66 17.67
C ALA A 397 -2.15 -30.13 16.55
N LEU A 398 -3.40 -29.85 16.89
CA LEU A 398 -4.39 -29.30 15.96
C LEU A 398 -4.46 -27.78 16.12
N GLU A 399 -4.44 -27.05 15.01
CA GLU A 399 -4.68 -25.61 15.05
C GLU A 399 -6.13 -25.35 15.45
N ALA A 400 -6.33 -24.65 16.55
CA ALA A 400 -7.67 -24.40 17.06
C ALA A 400 -8.41 -23.34 16.24
N PHE A 401 -9.35 -23.76 15.41
CA PHE A 401 -10.29 -22.88 14.71
C PHE A 401 -11.46 -22.42 15.60
N GLY A 402 -11.20 -22.08 16.88
CA GLY A 402 -12.23 -21.88 17.91
C GLY A 402 -11.85 -20.93 19.04
N SER A 403 -12.65 -20.91 20.12
CA SER A 403 -12.33 -20.15 21.32
C SER A 403 -11.19 -20.83 22.09
N LEU A 404 -10.22 -20.07 22.58
CA LEU A 404 -9.14 -20.59 23.42
C LEU A 404 -9.63 -21.35 24.66
N ARG A 405 -10.87 -21.13 25.10
CA ARG A 405 -11.52 -21.92 26.18
C ARG A 405 -11.67 -23.41 25.87
N GLN A 406 -11.64 -23.78 24.58
CA GLN A 406 -11.72 -25.15 24.09
C GLN A 406 -10.34 -25.73 23.76
N CYS A 407 -9.27 -24.98 24.07
CA CYS A 407 -7.90 -25.36 23.79
C CYS A 407 -7.18 -25.68 25.10
N ASP A 408 -6.27 -26.62 25.02
CA ASP A 408 -5.34 -27.00 26.08
C ASP A 408 -3.94 -26.38 25.86
N LEU A 409 -3.67 -25.80 24.68
CA LEU A 409 -2.41 -25.14 24.35
C LEU A 409 -2.61 -23.68 23.92
N LEU A 410 -1.88 -22.76 24.55
CA LEU A 410 -1.77 -21.35 24.16
C LEU A 410 -0.39 -21.06 23.58
N ILE A 411 -0.34 -20.59 22.33
CA ILE A 411 0.91 -20.13 21.69
C ILE A 411 0.87 -18.61 21.56
N VAL A 412 1.80 -17.92 22.21
CA VAL A 412 1.90 -16.45 22.14
C VAL A 412 3.09 -16.07 21.25
N MET A 413 2.81 -15.41 20.13
CA MET A 413 3.81 -15.18 19.07
C MET A 413 4.28 -13.73 18.92
N GLY A 414 3.65 -12.79 19.63
CA GLY A 414 3.81 -11.36 19.40
C GLY A 414 4.09 -10.58 20.66
N THR A 415 4.50 -9.32 20.49
CA THR A 415 4.81 -8.41 21.59
C THR A 415 3.57 -8.15 22.43
N VAL A 416 3.68 -8.36 23.74
CA VAL A 416 2.58 -8.09 24.68
C VAL A 416 2.82 -6.75 25.37
N THR A 417 1.87 -5.83 25.19
CA THR A 417 1.90 -4.53 25.88
C THR A 417 1.31 -4.65 27.28
N ARG A 418 1.69 -3.77 28.21
CA ARG A 418 1.10 -3.69 29.57
C ARG A 418 -0.43 -3.53 29.55
N LYS A 419 -0.98 -2.91 28.49
CA LYS A 419 -2.43 -2.78 28.29
C LYS A 419 -3.08 -4.10 27.85
N LEU A 420 -2.36 -4.91 27.07
CA LEU A 420 -2.84 -6.21 26.60
C LEU A 420 -2.66 -7.30 27.66
N ALA A 421 -1.65 -7.18 28.50
CA ALA A 421 -1.30 -8.10 29.58
C ALA A 421 -2.49 -8.62 30.40
N PRO A 422 -3.36 -7.76 30.98
CA PRO A 422 -4.50 -8.26 31.77
C PRO A 422 -5.50 -9.05 30.94
N ARG A 423 -5.62 -8.77 29.63
CA ARG A 423 -6.52 -9.52 28.73
C ARG A 423 -5.94 -10.88 28.37
N LEU A 424 -4.62 -10.94 28.15
CA LEU A 424 -3.94 -12.21 27.90
C LEU A 424 -4.06 -13.13 29.13
N LYS A 425 -3.82 -12.59 30.33
CA LYS A 425 -4.03 -13.32 31.59
C LYS A 425 -5.47 -13.82 31.74
N LEU A 426 -6.46 -12.96 31.48
CA LEU A 426 -7.87 -13.34 31.52
C LEU A 426 -8.20 -14.51 30.57
N ILE A 427 -7.63 -14.50 29.35
CA ILE A 427 -7.83 -15.57 28.37
C ILE A 427 -7.21 -16.88 28.90
N TYR A 428 -5.97 -16.83 29.37
CA TYR A 428 -5.28 -17.99 29.94
C TYR A 428 -6.05 -18.57 31.14
N ASP A 429 -6.59 -17.73 32.01
CA ASP A 429 -7.38 -18.16 33.18
C ASP A 429 -8.71 -18.83 32.79
N GLN A 430 -9.25 -18.51 31.61
CA GLN A 430 -10.48 -19.12 31.08
C GLN A 430 -10.26 -20.45 30.34
N MET A 431 -9.02 -20.86 30.12
CA MET A 431 -8.70 -22.17 29.55
C MET A 431 -8.87 -23.26 30.60
N ALA A 432 -9.43 -24.41 30.18
CA ALA A 432 -9.63 -25.58 31.03
C ALA A 432 -8.30 -26.27 31.37
N GLU A 433 -8.21 -26.87 32.55
CA GLU A 433 -7.06 -27.71 32.92
C GLU A 433 -7.23 -29.14 32.37
N PRO A 434 -6.14 -29.82 31.95
CA PRO A 434 -4.76 -29.32 31.91
C PRO A 434 -4.52 -28.34 30.76
N LYS A 435 -3.73 -27.27 31.01
CA LYS A 435 -3.32 -26.31 29.98
C LYS A 435 -1.83 -26.00 29.97
N TRP A 436 -1.32 -25.65 28.79
CA TRP A 436 0.09 -25.36 28.53
C TRP A 436 0.29 -24.09 27.73
N THR A 437 1.46 -23.47 27.87
CA THR A 437 1.81 -22.23 27.15
C THR A 437 3.15 -22.31 26.45
N ILE A 438 3.19 -21.93 25.18
CA ILE A 438 4.41 -21.73 24.40
C ILE A 438 4.62 -20.23 24.17
N ALA A 439 5.78 -19.71 24.61
CA ALA A 439 6.24 -18.39 24.21
C ALA A 439 7.06 -18.53 22.93
N MET A 440 6.56 -17.98 21.83
CA MET A 440 7.17 -18.12 20.51
C MET A 440 7.72 -16.78 20.03
N GLY A 441 9.01 -16.78 19.72
CA GLY A 441 9.72 -15.65 19.17
C GLY A 441 10.16 -14.60 20.19
N ALA A 442 11.18 -13.81 19.80
CA ALA A 442 11.83 -12.85 20.68
C ALA A 442 10.84 -11.85 21.31
N CYS A 443 9.80 -11.47 20.55
CA CYS A 443 8.75 -10.56 20.97
C CYS A 443 7.94 -11.06 22.18
N ALA A 444 7.61 -12.35 22.23
CA ALA A 444 6.86 -12.94 23.36
C ALA A 444 7.79 -13.31 24.53
N ILE A 445 9.03 -13.70 24.23
CA ILE A 445 9.98 -14.19 25.24
C ILE A 445 10.66 -13.05 26.00
N THR A 446 11.05 -11.98 25.29
CA THR A 446 11.91 -10.92 25.83
C THR A 446 11.34 -9.50 25.65
N GLY A 447 10.14 -9.37 25.07
CA GLY A 447 9.66 -8.10 24.51
C GLY A 447 10.28 -7.77 23.14
N GLY A 448 11.24 -8.59 22.70
CA GLY A 448 11.89 -8.53 21.40
C GLY A 448 12.61 -7.22 21.18
N LEU A 449 12.47 -6.66 19.99
CA LEU A 449 13.06 -5.37 19.64
C LEU A 449 12.56 -4.21 20.52
N TYR A 450 11.42 -4.39 21.19
CA TYR A 450 10.77 -3.38 22.02
C TYR A 450 11.00 -3.57 23.53
N PHE A 451 11.99 -4.37 23.93
CA PHE A 451 12.27 -4.68 25.34
C PHE A 451 12.53 -3.43 26.21
N ASP A 452 13.02 -2.35 25.59
CA ASP A 452 13.30 -1.06 26.25
C ASP A 452 12.11 -0.08 26.20
N SER A 453 10.99 -0.47 25.57
CA SER A 453 9.80 0.38 25.52
C SER A 453 9.02 0.34 26.83
N TYR A 454 8.63 1.51 27.34
CA TYR A 454 7.91 1.64 28.61
C TYR A 454 6.59 0.84 28.68
N ASN A 455 5.95 0.63 27.54
CA ASN A 455 4.64 0.01 27.42
C ASN A 455 4.67 -1.49 27.09
N VAL A 456 5.85 -2.09 26.89
CA VAL A 456 6.02 -3.50 26.52
C VAL A 456 6.41 -4.33 27.75
N LEU A 457 5.87 -5.55 27.84
CA LEU A 457 6.33 -6.54 28.81
C LEU A 457 7.66 -7.13 28.35
N ARG A 458 8.56 -7.36 29.30
CA ARG A 458 9.87 -7.97 29.04
C ARG A 458 9.78 -9.47 28.85
N GLY A 459 8.64 -10.06 29.13
CA GLY A 459 8.31 -11.43 28.80
C GLY A 459 6.86 -11.69 29.18
N ILE A 460 6.24 -12.66 28.51
CA ILE A 460 4.88 -13.08 28.89
C ILE A 460 4.86 -13.91 30.18
N ASP A 461 6.01 -14.44 30.57
CA ASP A 461 6.24 -15.14 31.84
C ASP A 461 6.05 -14.24 33.06
N ASP A 462 6.10 -12.91 32.88
CA ASP A 462 5.69 -11.94 33.91
C ASP A 462 4.19 -12.06 34.30
N ILE A 463 3.35 -12.64 33.44
CA ILE A 463 1.89 -12.65 33.62
C ILE A 463 1.24 -14.03 33.58
N ILE A 464 1.77 -14.96 32.79
CA ILE A 464 1.26 -16.34 32.66
C ILE A 464 2.43 -17.32 32.69
N PRO A 465 2.28 -18.53 33.25
CA PRO A 465 3.36 -19.51 33.23
C PRO A 465 3.66 -19.92 31.79
N VAL A 466 4.95 -20.05 31.46
CA VAL A 466 5.42 -20.51 30.15
C VAL A 466 6.06 -21.89 30.29
N ASP A 467 5.61 -22.85 29.48
CA ASP A 467 6.11 -24.22 29.54
C ASP A 467 7.31 -24.47 28.64
N VAL A 468 7.28 -23.89 27.43
CA VAL A 468 8.31 -24.02 26.42
C VAL A 468 8.54 -22.68 25.75
N TYR A 469 9.81 -22.37 25.52
CA TYR A 469 10.24 -21.18 24.80
C TYR A 469 10.77 -21.59 23.43
N VAL A 470 10.24 -20.99 22.36
CA VAL A 470 10.68 -21.20 20.98
C VAL A 470 11.41 -19.95 20.49
N PRO A 471 12.76 -19.90 20.55
CA PRO A 471 13.52 -18.71 20.19
C PRO A 471 13.50 -18.44 18.67
N GLY A 472 13.55 -17.18 18.27
CA GLY A 472 13.67 -16.72 16.88
C GLY A 472 12.98 -15.37 16.61
N CYS A 473 13.33 -14.69 15.51
CA CYS A 473 12.70 -13.41 15.14
C CYS A 473 12.63 -13.21 13.60
N PRO A 474 11.75 -13.96 12.90
CA PRO A 474 10.83 -14.95 13.45
C PRO A 474 11.48 -16.35 13.62
N PRO A 475 10.90 -17.24 14.45
CA PRO A 475 11.35 -18.64 14.55
C PRO A 475 11.16 -19.41 13.24
N ARG A 476 11.87 -20.53 13.07
CA ARG A 476 11.61 -21.45 11.96
C ARG A 476 10.41 -22.36 12.27
N ALA A 477 9.71 -22.84 11.24
CA ALA A 477 8.59 -23.79 11.43
C ALA A 477 9.05 -25.08 12.13
N GLU A 478 10.25 -25.56 11.81
CA GLU A 478 10.89 -26.69 12.46
C GLU A 478 11.16 -26.43 13.96
N ALA A 479 11.49 -25.19 14.31
CA ALA A 479 11.73 -24.81 15.71
C ALA A 479 10.43 -24.83 16.53
N LEU A 480 9.31 -24.46 15.92
CA LEU A 480 7.99 -24.61 16.53
C LEU A 480 7.61 -26.09 16.70
N LEU A 481 7.79 -26.92 15.67
CA LEU A 481 7.56 -28.37 15.77
C LEU A 481 8.40 -29.01 16.87
N GLN A 482 9.68 -28.64 16.95
CA GLN A 482 10.56 -29.09 18.04
C GLN A 482 10.03 -28.63 19.41
N GLY A 483 9.56 -27.38 19.52
CA GLY A 483 8.92 -26.88 20.74
C GLY A 483 7.70 -27.70 21.16
N LEU A 484 6.88 -28.14 20.21
CA LEU A 484 5.73 -29.01 20.47
C LEU A 484 6.15 -30.39 20.96
N VAL A 485 7.16 -31.00 20.33
CA VAL A 485 7.69 -32.31 20.79
C VAL A 485 8.26 -32.20 22.20
N LEU A 486 9.03 -31.15 22.49
CA LEU A 486 9.57 -30.90 23.83
C LEU A 486 8.45 -30.72 24.88
N LEU A 487 7.38 -30.01 24.52
CA LEU A 487 6.22 -29.87 25.40
C LEU A 487 5.59 -31.24 25.70
N GLN A 488 5.39 -32.08 24.68
CA GLN A 488 4.84 -33.42 24.86
C GLN A 488 5.72 -34.33 25.73
N GLU A 489 7.04 -34.26 25.56
CA GLU A 489 7.99 -34.96 26.43
C GLU A 489 7.85 -34.49 27.89
N LYS A 490 7.79 -33.17 28.10
CA LYS A 490 7.58 -32.58 29.43
C LYS A 490 6.26 -33.04 30.06
N ILE A 491 5.19 -33.16 29.28
CA ILE A 491 3.89 -33.70 29.72
C ILE A 491 4.02 -35.18 30.13
N ARG A 492 4.68 -36.03 29.32
CA ARG A 492 4.88 -37.46 29.62
C ARG A 492 5.70 -37.72 30.89
N HIS A 493 6.63 -36.82 31.20
CA HIS A 493 7.48 -36.93 32.40
C HIS A 493 6.91 -36.22 33.62
N SER A 494 5.79 -35.50 33.50
CA SER A 494 5.17 -34.80 34.63
C SER A 494 4.47 -35.78 35.59
N PRO A 495 4.77 -35.73 36.90
CA PRO A 495 4.21 -36.66 37.89
C PRO A 495 2.70 -36.50 38.12
N SER A 496 2.13 -35.35 37.78
CA SER A 496 0.70 -35.02 37.93
C SER A 496 -0.25 -35.83 37.04
N LEU A 497 0.26 -36.51 36.00
CA LEU A 497 -0.54 -37.31 35.06
C LEU A 497 -0.31 -38.83 35.19
N LYS A 498 0.62 -39.28 36.05
CA LYS A 498 0.94 -40.72 36.25
C LYS A 498 0.04 -41.42 37.27
N GLY A 499 -1.05 -40.79 37.69
CA GLY A 499 -1.98 -41.30 38.70
C GLY A 499 -3.45 -41.20 38.30
N ALA A 500 -3.77 -41.12 37.01
CA ALA A 500 -5.14 -41.22 36.49
C ALA A 500 -5.35 -42.56 35.78
#